data_AF-A0A842YFG9-F1
#
_entry.id   AF-A0A842YFG9-F1
#
_cell.length_a   1.000
_cell.length_b   1.000
_cell.length_c   1.000
_cell.angle_alpha   90.00
_cell.angle_beta   90.00
_cell.angle_gamma   90.00
#
_symmetry.space_group_name_H-M   'P 1'
#
loop_
_entity.id
_entity.type
_entity.pdbx_description
1 polymer ?
#
loop_
_entity_poly.entity_id
_entity_poly.type
_entity_poly.pdbx_seq_one_letter_code
_entity_poly.pdbx_strand_id
1 'polypeptide(L)'
;PGGSAYLIEQVYLDLLELKTEKPLVASISMALSGGYYIAVAADHVYALPSAMVGNVGVIGTGPNWIVPSETTLETGPHKITGFSPELFPFNLTTVLGSFSGAVETGRGDALKIPMSTVKLGSIWMGVEAESNGMVDELGSLQSAIKYAAGLADLDDYEVESLVARVADDTKAIQFSYPSLADLNEKNPPPAIYYLYLPENIYTQSETPQNETKVLNITSVRGDVLVDASHGNAVGPWILDVFTRLLTEEGLYVGYAESWASLEEALNDTRALVIACPSVYYSNEEYETINTWVNRGGTLILLGDASSDFLSVRTLQGPMNSLSDHWGIHYGNGYLYNMETNYGFYRNIIVNDVRDGFISEGVEELVFYTAGPVYSKSRGYMSAPDTT
;
A
#
# COMPACT_ATOMS: atom_id res chain seq x y z
N PRO A 1 -11.35 -23.96 -3.55
CA PRO A 1 -10.03 -23.55 -4.09
C PRO A 1 -9.05 -22.94 -3.06
N GLY A 2 -9.40 -22.83 -1.77
CA GLY A 2 -8.53 -22.24 -0.75
C GLY A 2 -9.32 -21.36 0.23
N GLY A 3 -8.66 -20.43 0.92
CA GLY A 3 -9.27 -19.54 1.91
C GLY A 3 -8.30 -18.62 2.63
N SER A 4 -8.75 -18.03 3.75
CA SER A 4 -7.91 -17.19 4.61
C SER A 4 -6.82 -18.04 5.28
N ALA A 5 -5.57 -17.55 5.30
CA ALA A 5 -4.43 -18.36 5.73
C ALA A 5 -4.59 -18.94 7.14
N TYR A 6 -4.93 -18.10 8.12
CA TYR A 6 -5.07 -18.51 9.52
C TYR A 6 -6.17 -19.57 9.75
N LEU A 7 -7.29 -19.50 9.00
CA LEU A 7 -8.37 -20.49 9.12
C LEU A 7 -7.94 -21.85 8.57
N ILE A 8 -7.21 -21.84 7.45
CA ILE A 8 -6.66 -23.06 6.84
C ILE A 8 -5.63 -23.68 7.77
N GLU A 9 -4.73 -22.88 8.35
CA GLU A 9 -3.74 -23.34 9.32
C GLU A 9 -4.41 -23.92 10.57
N GLN A 10 -5.47 -23.30 11.09
CA GLN A 10 -6.22 -23.85 12.22
C GLN A 10 -6.79 -25.24 11.90
N VAL A 11 -7.47 -25.39 10.76
CA VAL A 11 -8.02 -26.70 10.35
C VAL A 11 -6.90 -27.72 10.16
N TYR A 12 -5.78 -27.32 9.57
CA TYR A 12 -4.62 -28.19 9.41
C TYR A 12 -4.07 -28.67 10.76
N LEU A 13 -3.91 -27.78 11.74
CA LEU A 13 -3.45 -28.12 13.09
C LEU A 13 -4.43 -29.06 13.81
N ASP A 14 -5.73 -28.78 13.73
CA ASP A 14 -6.76 -29.64 14.33
C ASP A 14 -6.76 -31.04 13.70
N LEU A 15 -6.52 -31.14 12.39
CA LEU A 15 -6.38 -32.42 11.70
C LEU A 15 -5.10 -33.17 12.07
N LEU A 16 -3.99 -32.47 12.29
CA LEU A 16 -2.77 -33.10 12.80
C LEU A 16 -2.98 -33.68 14.20
N GLU A 17 -3.73 -32.99 15.07
CA GLU A 17 -4.11 -33.53 16.38
C GLU A 17 -5.02 -34.75 16.22
N LEU A 18 -6.08 -34.66 15.41
CA LEU A 18 -7.01 -35.77 15.16
C LEU A 18 -6.30 -37.02 14.63
N LYS A 19 -5.32 -36.84 13.74
CA LYS A 19 -4.53 -37.92 13.14
C LYS A 19 -3.78 -38.77 14.17
N THR A 20 -3.46 -38.21 15.34
CA THR A 20 -2.80 -38.97 16.41
C THR A 20 -3.73 -40.00 17.06
N GLU A 21 -5.04 -39.83 16.93
CA GLU A 21 -6.06 -40.68 17.55
C GLU A 21 -6.85 -41.52 16.54
N LYS A 22 -6.94 -41.08 15.27
CA LYS A 22 -7.74 -41.74 14.23
C LYS A 22 -7.04 -41.70 12.86
N PRO A 23 -7.12 -42.77 12.05
CA PRO A 23 -6.65 -42.74 10.67
C PRO A 23 -7.28 -41.59 9.88
N LEU A 24 -6.45 -40.79 9.20
CA LEU A 24 -6.91 -39.64 8.43
C LEU A 24 -6.61 -39.84 6.95
N VAL A 25 -7.65 -39.87 6.11
CA VAL A 25 -7.53 -40.09 4.66
C VAL A 25 -8.20 -38.94 3.91
N ALA A 26 -7.51 -38.36 2.93
CA ALA A 26 -8.05 -37.32 2.07
C ALA A 26 -8.55 -37.88 0.74
N SER A 27 -9.67 -37.36 0.23
CA SER A 27 -10.22 -37.68 -1.09
C SER A 27 -10.47 -36.39 -1.87
N ILE A 28 -9.72 -36.17 -2.94
CA ILE A 28 -9.68 -34.90 -3.68
C ILE A 28 -10.48 -34.99 -4.98
N SER A 29 -11.56 -34.20 -5.06
CA SER A 29 -12.18 -33.80 -6.33
C SER A 29 -11.55 -32.50 -6.87
N MET A 30 -11.19 -31.58 -5.98
CA MET A 30 -10.39 -30.39 -6.23
C MET A 30 -9.79 -29.91 -4.90
N ALA A 31 -8.47 -29.74 -4.84
CA ALA A 31 -7.78 -29.22 -3.67
C ALA A 31 -6.63 -28.33 -4.13
N LEU A 32 -6.91 -27.03 -4.22
CA LEU A 32 -5.93 -26.00 -4.58
C LEU A 32 -5.63 -25.14 -3.36
N SER A 33 -4.38 -24.65 -3.29
CA SER A 33 -3.89 -23.74 -2.25
C SER A 33 -4.27 -24.24 -0.85
N GLY A 34 -5.06 -23.49 -0.08
CA GLY A 34 -5.47 -23.93 1.25
C GLY A 34 -6.20 -25.28 1.31
N GLY A 35 -6.89 -25.69 0.24
CA GLY A 35 -7.48 -27.03 0.17
C GLY A 35 -6.42 -28.13 0.11
N TYR A 36 -5.32 -27.90 -0.59
CA TYR A 36 -4.20 -28.84 -0.62
C TYR A 36 -3.39 -28.79 0.68
N TYR A 37 -3.24 -27.61 1.30
CA TYR A 37 -2.65 -27.46 2.63
C TYR A 37 -3.33 -28.40 3.64
N ILE A 38 -4.66 -28.40 3.68
CA ILE A 38 -5.43 -29.28 4.56
C ILE A 38 -5.24 -30.75 4.16
N ALA A 39 -5.26 -31.06 2.86
CA ALA A 39 -5.15 -32.44 2.37
C ALA A 39 -3.82 -33.11 2.75
N VAL A 40 -2.71 -32.35 2.79
CA VAL A 40 -1.40 -32.91 3.16
C VAL A 40 -1.25 -33.25 4.64
N ALA A 41 -2.25 -32.94 5.49
CA ALA A 41 -2.29 -33.47 6.86
C ALA A 41 -2.57 -34.98 6.89
N ALA A 42 -3.28 -35.52 5.90
CA ALA A 42 -3.72 -36.92 5.89
C ALA A 42 -2.55 -37.93 5.85
N ASP A 43 -2.79 -39.16 6.32
CA ASP A 43 -1.90 -40.31 6.15
C ASP A 43 -1.81 -40.75 4.70
N HIS A 44 -2.93 -40.63 3.97
CA HIS A 44 -3.04 -41.04 2.59
C HIS A 44 -3.99 -40.12 1.81
N VAL A 45 -3.61 -39.78 0.58
CA VAL A 45 -4.30 -38.80 -0.26
C VAL A 45 -4.72 -39.44 -1.58
N TYR A 46 -6.02 -39.65 -1.72
CA TYR A 46 -6.66 -40.04 -2.98
C TYR A 46 -7.03 -38.82 -3.82
N ALA A 47 -6.95 -38.94 -5.15
CA ALA A 47 -7.48 -37.94 -6.08
C ALA A 47 -8.18 -38.57 -7.29
N LEU A 48 -9.15 -37.86 -7.87
CA LEU A 48 -9.68 -38.23 -9.18
C LEU A 48 -8.64 -37.92 -10.28
N PRO A 49 -8.60 -38.67 -11.41
CA PRO A 49 -7.65 -38.42 -12.50
C PRO A 49 -7.67 -36.98 -13.02
N SER A 50 -8.86 -36.38 -13.09
CA SER A 50 -9.08 -35.00 -13.57
C SER A 50 -9.11 -33.96 -12.45
N ALA A 51 -8.84 -34.34 -11.19
CA ALA A 51 -8.81 -33.40 -10.09
C ALA A 51 -7.69 -32.37 -10.30
N MET A 52 -7.90 -31.15 -9.81
CA MET A 52 -6.86 -30.12 -9.77
C MET A 52 -6.28 -30.05 -8.37
N VAL A 53 -4.95 -30.22 -8.27
CA VAL A 53 -4.22 -30.35 -7.01
C VAL A 53 -3.02 -29.40 -7.00
N GLY A 54 -2.59 -28.98 -5.80
CA GLY A 54 -1.38 -28.18 -5.63
C GLY A 54 -1.72 -26.69 -5.50
N ASN A 55 -1.15 -25.86 -6.38
CA ASN A 55 -1.14 -24.39 -6.21
C ASN A 55 -0.55 -24.00 -4.84
N VAL A 56 0.60 -24.60 -4.51
CA VAL A 56 1.35 -24.31 -3.27
C VAL A 56 1.98 -22.93 -3.42
N GLY A 57 1.27 -21.94 -2.92
CA GLY A 57 1.57 -20.53 -3.11
C GLY A 57 0.72 -19.65 -2.18
N VAL A 58 1.13 -18.40 -2.05
CA VAL A 58 0.48 -17.41 -1.17
C VAL A 58 0.28 -16.15 -1.96
N ILE A 59 -0.91 -15.57 -1.83
CA ILE A 59 -1.17 -14.22 -2.30
C ILE A 59 -1.57 -13.35 -1.11
N GLY A 60 -1.22 -12.08 -1.16
CA GLY A 60 -1.64 -11.13 -0.14
C GLY A 60 -1.61 -9.73 -0.70
N THR A 61 -2.46 -8.89 -0.13
CA THR A 61 -2.48 -7.47 -0.42
C THR A 61 -1.74 -6.77 0.69
N GLY A 62 -0.60 -6.18 0.34
CA GLY A 62 0.22 -5.41 1.28
C GLY A 62 -0.48 -4.13 1.73
N PRO A 63 0.02 -3.53 2.82
CA PRO A 63 -0.46 -2.22 3.24
C PRO A 63 -0.19 -1.17 2.15
N ASN A 64 -1.04 -0.16 2.10
CA ASN A 64 -0.82 1.00 1.25
C ASN A 64 0.34 1.85 1.79
N TRP A 65 1.01 2.53 0.86
CA TRP A 65 1.85 3.68 1.21
C TRP A 65 0.94 4.80 1.72
N ILE A 66 1.08 5.13 3.00
CA ILE A 66 0.29 6.20 3.61
C ILE A 66 0.99 7.54 3.41
N VAL A 67 0.22 8.53 2.98
CA VAL A 67 0.62 9.93 3.08
C VAL A 67 0.47 10.33 4.54
N PRO A 68 1.52 10.87 5.18
CA PRO A 68 1.41 11.50 6.48
C PRO A 68 0.27 12.50 6.53
N SER A 69 -0.57 12.37 7.55
CA SER A 69 -1.67 13.27 7.83
C SER A 69 -1.33 14.12 9.05
N GLU A 70 -1.67 15.41 9.00
CA GLU A 70 -1.63 16.28 10.19
C GLU A 70 -2.90 16.17 11.04
N THR A 71 -3.98 15.59 10.51
CA THR A 71 -5.24 15.38 11.25
C THR A 71 -5.30 14.01 11.91
N THR A 72 -4.66 13.01 11.32
CA THR A 72 -4.54 11.66 11.88
C THR A 72 -3.11 11.44 12.36
N LEU A 73 -2.91 11.46 13.68
CA LEU A 73 -1.61 11.29 14.32
C LEU A 73 -1.45 9.85 14.81
N GLU A 74 -0.29 9.24 14.55
CA GLU A 74 0.00 7.88 15.01
C GLU A 74 1.37 7.77 15.67
N THR A 75 1.47 6.95 16.70
CA THR A 75 2.68 6.84 17.52
C THR A 75 3.78 5.96 16.91
N GLY A 76 3.61 5.53 15.65
CA GLY A 76 4.59 4.71 14.94
C GLY A 76 4.17 4.43 13.50
N PRO A 77 5.14 4.19 12.59
CA PRO A 77 4.92 4.15 11.15
C PRO A 77 3.98 3.04 10.70
N HIS A 78 3.91 1.94 11.47
CA HIS A 78 3.06 0.80 11.14
C HIS A 78 1.77 0.76 11.95
N LYS A 79 1.46 1.79 12.76
CA LYS A 79 0.26 1.76 13.61
C LYS A 79 -1.03 1.73 12.79
N ILE A 80 -1.04 2.43 11.66
CA ILE A 80 -2.18 2.47 10.73
C ILE A 80 -2.11 1.30 9.74
N THR A 81 -0.93 1.00 9.22
CA THR A 81 -0.74 0.00 8.15
C THR A 81 -0.57 -1.44 8.65
N GLY A 82 -0.27 -1.64 9.93
CA GLY A 82 0.06 -2.94 10.54
C GLY A 82 1.45 -3.47 10.17
N PHE A 83 1.84 -3.37 8.90
CA PHE A 83 3.13 -3.79 8.37
C PHE A 83 3.84 -2.66 7.62
N SER A 84 5.15 -2.82 7.40
CA SER A 84 5.89 -2.02 6.42
C SER A 84 5.50 -2.50 5.01
N PRO A 85 5.10 -1.60 4.10
CA PRO A 85 4.88 -1.94 2.69
C PRO A 85 6.11 -2.58 2.02
N GLU A 86 7.31 -2.12 2.39
CA GLU A 86 8.59 -2.61 1.86
C GLU A 86 8.92 -4.02 2.31
N LEU A 87 8.59 -4.35 3.56
CA LEU A 87 8.89 -5.65 4.14
C LEU A 87 7.79 -6.69 3.90
N PHE A 88 6.58 -6.25 3.54
CA PHE A 88 5.44 -7.14 3.34
C PHE A 88 5.68 -8.28 2.33
N PRO A 89 6.38 -8.09 1.19
CA PRO A 89 6.73 -9.20 0.30
C PRO A 89 7.55 -10.30 1.00
N PHE A 90 8.42 -9.95 1.95
CA PHE A 90 9.18 -10.92 2.74
C PHE A 90 8.30 -11.62 3.78
N ASN A 91 7.29 -10.95 4.33
CA ASN A 91 6.28 -11.60 5.17
C ASN A 91 5.52 -12.68 4.39
N LEU A 92 5.15 -12.43 3.13
CA LEU A 92 4.55 -13.46 2.27
C LEU A 92 5.49 -14.65 2.04
N THR A 93 6.79 -14.39 1.94
CA THR A 93 7.79 -15.47 1.83
C THR A 93 7.82 -16.34 3.09
N THR A 94 7.67 -15.75 4.28
CA THR A 94 7.55 -16.51 5.53
C THR A 94 6.32 -17.41 5.53
N VAL A 95 5.16 -16.89 5.11
CA VAL A 95 3.90 -17.64 5.04
C VAL A 95 3.96 -18.76 3.98
N LEU A 96 4.66 -18.53 2.86
CA LEU A 96 4.96 -19.58 1.87
C LEU A 96 5.84 -20.67 2.50
N GLY A 97 6.79 -20.27 3.34
CA GLY A 97 7.61 -21.18 4.14
C GLY A 97 6.76 -22.15 4.93
N SER A 98 5.77 -21.67 5.69
CA SER A 98 4.84 -22.51 6.46
C SER A 98 4.11 -23.51 5.59
N PHE A 99 3.50 -23.08 4.47
CA PHE A 99 2.79 -23.99 3.57
C PHE A 99 3.73 -25.04 2.97
N SER A 100 4.90 -24.62 2.49
CA SER A 100 5.86 -25.55 1.94
C SER A 100 6.40 -26.55 2.97
N GLY A 101 6.52 -26.13 4.23
CA GLY A 101 6.89 -27.00 5.35
C GLY A 101 5.80 -28.02 5.68
N ALA A 102 4.52 -27.65 5.59
CA ALA A 102 3.41 -28.59 5.72
C ALA A 102 3.43 -29.64 4.60
N VAL A 103 3.72 -29.24 3.36
CA VAL A 103 3.86 -30.16 2.22
C VAL A 103 5.08 -31.07 2.39
N GLU A 104 6.22 -30.52 2.81
CA GLU A 104 7.44 -31.29 3.06
C GLU A 104 7.24 -32.30 4.20
N THR A 105 6.54 -31.91 5.27
CA THR A 105 6.22 -32.81 6.39
C THR A 105 5.24 -33.90 5.98
N GLY A 106 4.19 -33.55 5.22
CA GLY A 106 3.14 -34.50 4.83
C GLY A 106 3.51 -35.40 3.65
N ARG A 107 4.40 -34.96 2.77
CA ARG A 107 4.69 -35.61 1.48
C ARG A 107 6.18 -35.84 1.21
N GLY A 108 7.11 -35.34 2.02
CA GLY A 108 8.54 -35.25 1.69
C GLY A 108 9.15 -36.51 1.10
N ASP A 109 8.90 -37.67 1.72
CA ASP A 109 9.40 -38.96 1.24
C ASP A 109 8.70 -39.48 -0.03
N ALA A 110 7.45 -39.05 -0.26
CA ALA A 110 6.64 -39.44 -1.41
C ALA A 110 6.90 -38.54 -2.64
N LEU A 111 7.36 -37.31 -2.43
CA LEU A 111 7.60 -36.33 -3.49
C LEU A 111 8.70 -36.80 -4.46
N LYS A 112 8.37 -36.78 -5.75
CA LYS A 112 9.28 -37.11 -6.85
C LYS A 112 9.79 -35.88 -7.61
N ILE A 113 9.37 -34.70 -7.16
CA ILE A 113 9.79 -33.40 -7.69
C ILE A 113 10.42 -32.57 -6.57
N PRO A 114 11.39 -31.69 -6.87
CA PRO A 114 12.01 -30.89 -5.84
C PRO A 114 11.03 -29.86 -5.29
N MET A 115 11.20 -29.48 -4.01
CA MET A 115 10.35 -28.47 -3.38
C MET A 115 10.40 -27.10 -4.07
N SER A 116 11.48 -26.78 -4.78
CA SER A 116 11.55 -25.58 -5.62
C SER A 116 10.49 -25.57 -6.73
N THR A 117 10.17 -26.73 -7.32
CA THR A 117 9.10 -26.87 -8.32
C THR A 117 7.72 -26.79 -7.69
N VAL A 118 7.54 -27.40 -6.51
CA VAL A 118 6.27 -27.34 -5.78
C VAL A 118 5.91 -25.89 -5.42
N LYS A 119 6.90 -25.10 -4.97
CA LYS A 119 6.76 -23.69 -4.58
C LYS A 119 6.45 -22.72 -5.73
N LEU A 120 6.45 -23.19 -6.99
CA LEU A 120 6.08 -22.34 -8.14
C LEU A 120 4.59 -21.97 -8.16
N GLY A 121 3.76 -22.59 -7.33
CA GLY A 121 2.31 -22.36 -7.34
C GLY A 121 1.59 -23.00 -8.53
N SER A 122 2.20 -23.98 -9.21
CA SER A 122 1.57 -24.70 -10.32
C SER A 122 0.38 -25.54 -9.88
N ILE A 123 -0.62 -25.63 -10.75
CA ILE A 123 -1.71 -26.61 -10.65
C ILE A 123 -1.28 -27.89 -11.38
N TRP A 124 -1.57 -29.03 -10.78
CA TRP A 124 -1.31 -30.36 -11.34
C TRP A 124 -2.63 -31.10 -11.49
N MET A 125 -2.82 -31.79 -12.62
CA MET A 125 -3.92 -32.73 -12.78
C MET A 125 -3.70 -33.94 -11.87
N GLY A 126 -4.75 -34.61 -11.40
CA GLY A 126 -4.63 -35.75 -10.48
C GLY A 126 -3.66 -36.82 -10.97
N VAL A 127 -3.69 -37.15 -12.26
CA VAL A 127 -2.75 -38.08 -12.91
C VAL A 127 -1.28 -37.62 -12.82
N GLU A 128 -1.02 -36.33 -12.92
CA GLU A 128 0.32 -35.74 -12.78
C GLU A 128 0.72 -35.66 -11.31
N ALA A 129 -0.23 -35.34 -10.44
CA ALA A 129 -0.03 -35.25 -9.00
C ALA A 129 0.40 -36.60 -8.42
N GLU A 130 -0.20 -37.72 -8.84
CA GLU A 130 0.22 -39.08 -8.45
C GLU A 130 1.62 -39.39 -8.97
N SER A 131 1.86 -39.06 -10.25
CA SER A 131 3.17 -39.25 -10.89
C SER A 131 4.29 -38.48 -10.18
N ASN A 132 3.97 -37.31 -9.61
CA ASN A 132 4.93 -36.42 -8.95
C ASN A 132 4.96 -36.58 -7.42
N GLY A 133 4.10 -37.43 -6.84
CA GLY A 133 4.03 -37.69 -5.40
C GLY A 133 3.24 -36.65 -4.58
N MET A 134 2.52 -35.75 -5.25
CA MET A 134 1.61 -34.78 -4.61
C MET A 134 0.35 -35.45 -4.06
N VAL A 135 -0.03 -36.61 -4.61
CA VAL A 135 -1.06 -37.50 -4.05
C VAL A 135 -0.54 -38.93 -4.08
N ASP A 136 -1.14 -39.84 -3.32
CA ASP A 136 -0.66 -41.22 -3.21
C ASP A 136 -1.24 -42.12 -4.30
N GLU A 137 -2.54 -42.00 -4.56
CA GLU A 137 -3.26 -42.92 -5.43
C GLU A 137 -4.45 -42.23 -6.12
N LEU A 138 -4.72 -42.65 -7.35
CA LEU A 138 -5.96 -42.28 -8.03
C LEU A 138 -7.14 -43.11 -7.53
N GLY A 139 -8.20 -42.46 -7.07
CA GLY A 139 -9.36 -43.16 -6.52
C GLY A 139 -10.58 -42.28 -6.30
N SER A 140 -11.73 -42.92 -6.08
CA SER A 140 -12.97 -42.26 -5.71
C SER A 140 -13.06 -42.09 -4.18
N LEU A 141 -14.06 -41.34 -3.73
CA LEU A 141 -14.38 -41.23 -2.30
C LEU A 141 -14.62 -42.61 -1.66
N GLN A 142 -15.21 -43.54 -2.40
CA GLN A 142 -15.48 -44.90 -1.92
C GLN A 142 -14.18 -45.68 -1.72
N SER A 143 -13.18 -45.48 -2.58
CA SER A 143 -11.84 -46.05 -2.37
C SER A 143 -11.22 -45.51 -1.08
N ALA A 144 -11.29 -44.20 -0.86
CA ALA A 144 -10.76 -43.56 0.35
C ALA A 144 -11.45 -44.03 1.64
N ILE A 145 -12.79 -44.16 1.63
CA ILE A 145 -13.56 -44.68 2.77
C ILE A 145 -13.14 -46.11 3.09
N LYS A 146 -13.05 -46.97 2.05
CA LYS A 146 -12.66 -48.37 2.24
C LYS A 146 -11.23 -48.48 2.78
N TYR A 147 -10.32 -47.64 2.29
CA TYR A 147 -8.95 -47.58 2.78
C TYR A 147 -8.89 -47.14 4.25
N ALA A 148 -9.63 -46.10 4.62
CA ALA A 148 -9.71 -45.62 6.01
C ALA A 148 -10.30 -46.68 6.96
N ALA A 149 -11.36 -47.38 6.56
CA ALA A 149 -11.92 -48.48 7.34
C ALA A 149 -10.92 -49.63 7.53
N GLY A 150 -10.14 -49.94 6.50
CA GLY A 150 -9.06 -50.92 6.58
C GLY A 150 -7.94 -50.52 7.53
N LEU A 151 -7.53 -49.23 7.55
CA LEU A 151 -6.55 -48.72 8.52
C LEU A 151 -7.05 -48.78 9.97
N ALA A 152 -8.36 -48.79 10.17
CA ALA A 152 -9.01 -48.87 11.47
C ALA A 152 -9.43 -50.30 11.87
N ASP A 153 -9.09 -51.32 11.06
CA ASP A 153 -9.51 -52.72 11.23
C ASP A 153 -11.03 -52.89 11.39
N LEU A 154 -11.82 -52.15 10.60
CA LEU A 154 -13.28 -52.18 10.62
C LEU A 154 -13.85 -53.02 9.47
N ASP A 155 -14.48 -54.14 9.80
CA ASP A 155 -15.19 -55.01 8.84
C ASP A 155 -16.64 -54.57 8.57
N ASP A 156 -17.30 -54.00 9.58
CA ASP A 156 -18.66 -53.47 9.51
C ASP A 156 -18.67 -52.03 10.01
N TYR A 157 -19.13 -51.09 9.17
CA TYR A 157 -19.08 -49.67 9.46
C TYR A 157 -20.20 -48.91 8.73
N GLU A 158 -20.61 -47.80 9.32
CA GLU A 158 -21.49 -46.82 8.69
C GLU A 158 -20.70 -45.55 8.34
N VAL A 159 -21.13 -44.87 7.28
CA VAL A 159 -20.53 -43.60 6.84
C VAL A 159 -21.47 -42.46 7.20
N GLU A 160 -21.03 -41.62 8.12
CA GLU A 160 -21.75 -40.40 8.52
C GLU A 160 -21.14 -39.16 7.86
N SER A 161 -21.96 -38.33 7.21
CA SER A 161 -21.53 -37.03 6.68
C SER A 161 -21.70 -35.94 7.73
N LEU A 162 -20.58 -35.47 8.30
CA LEU A 162 -20.60 -34.37 9.27
C LEU A 162 -21.10 -33.05 8.65
N VAL A 163 -20.89 -32.84 7.34
CA VAL A 163 -21.43 -31.67 6.65
C VAL A 163 -22.96 -31.70 6.67
N ALA A 164 -23.58 -32.85 6.38
CA ALA A 164 -25.04 -33.00 6.41
C ALA A 164 -25.61 -32.85 7.83
N ARG A 165 -24.83 -33.20 8.86
CA ARG A 165 -25.22 -33.06 10.27
C ARG A 165 -25.26 -31.61 10.75
N VAL A 166 -24.42 -30.75 10.19
CA VAL A 166 -24.26 -29.34 10.62
C VAL A 166 -24.93 -28.36 9.64
N ALA A 167 -25.19 -28.78 8.40
CA ALA A 167 -25.86 -27.95 7.39
C ALA A 167 -27.38 -27.91 7.61
N ASP A 168 -27.85 -26.94 8.40
CA ASP A 168 -29.28 -26.75 8.70
C ASP A 168 -30.09 -26.17 7.51
N ASP A 169 -29.43 -25.71 6.43
CA ASP A 169 -30.12 -25.27 5.21
C ASP A 169 -29.11 -25.13 4.05
N THR A 170 -29.09 -26.07 3.11
CA THR A 170 -28.19 -25.98 1.94
C THR A 170 -28.74 -24.98 0.93
N LYS A 171 -28.43 -23.69 1.09
CA LYS A 171 -28.18 -22.86 -0.10
C LYS A 171 -26.98 -23.49 -0.80
N ALA A 172 -27.17 -23.97 -2.03
CA ALA A 172 -26.07 -24.43 -2.86
C ALA A 172 -24.93 -23.41 -2.76
N ILE A 173 -23.77 -23.83 -2.25
CA ILE A 173 -22.57 -23.00 -2.20
C ILE A 173 -22.17 -22.80 -3.66
N GLN A 174 -22.72 -21.77 -4.29
CA GLN A 174 -22.30 -21.35 -5.61
C GLN A 174 -20.88 -20.83 -5.44
N PHE A 175 -19.90 -21.60 -5.93
CA PHE A 175 -18.50 -21.18 -5.96
C PHE A 175 -18.39 -19.96 -6.89
N SER A 176 -18.51 -18.77 -6.31
CA SER A 176 -18.14 -17.52 -6.95
C SER A 176 -16.79 -17.10 -6.37
N TYR A 177 -15.85 -16.74 -7.24
CA TYR A 177 -14.59 -16.15 -6.81
C TYR A 177 -14.88 -14.74 -6.27
N PRO A 178 -14.53 -14.42 -5.01
CA PRO A 178 -14.75 -13.08 -4.47
C PRO A 178 -13.86 -12.07 -5.21
N SER A 179 -14.35 -10.85 -5.41
CA SER A 179 -13.52 -9.76 -5.92
C SER A 179 -12.52 -9.30 -4.85
N LEU A 180 -11.45 -8.59 -5.27
CA LEU A 180 -10.50 -8.01 -4.32
C LEU A 180 -11.19 -7.00 -3.38
N ALA A 181 -12.21 -6.29 -3.88
CA ALA A 181 -13.01 -5.37 -3.08
C ALA A 181 -13.84 -6.10 -2.01
N ASP A 182 -14.48 -7.22 -2.35
CA ASP A 182 -15.26 -8.03 -1.39
C ASP A 182 -14.35 -8.63 -0.29
N LEU A 183 -13.14 -9.03 -0.66
CA LEU A 183 -12.12 -9.52 0.27
C LEU A 183 -11.68 -8.39 1.21
N ASN A 184 -11.37 -7.21 0.67
CA ASN A 184 -10.98 -6.03 1.45
C ASN A 184 -12.10 -5.46 2.32
N GLU A 185 -13.36 -5.56 1.91
CA GLU A 185 -14.50 -5.14 2.74
C GLU A 185 -14.64 -6.05 3.97
N LYS A 186 -14.49 -7.37 3.78
CA LYS A 186 -14.60 -8.36 4.86
C LYS A 186 -13.37 -8.44 5.74
N ASN A 187 -12.19 -8.27 5.16
CA ASN A 187 -10.89 -8.29 5.80
C ASN A 187 -10.04 -7.16 5.19
N PRO A 188 -10.15 -5.92 5.72
CA PRO A 188 -9.42 -4.78 5.18
C PRO A 188 -7.90 -5.00 5.25
N PRO A 189 -7.14 -4.47 4.29
CA PRO A 189 -5.68 -4.56 4.32
C PRO A 189 -5.10 -4.07 5.66
N PRO A 190 -4.06 -4.75 6.20
CA PRO A 190 -3.35 -5.88 5.60
C PRO A 190 -4.10 -7.22 5.78
N ALA A 191 -4.24 -7.98 4.68
CA ALA A 191 -4.89 -9.29 4.68
C ALA A 191 -4.13 -10.30 3.79
N ILE A 192 -4.07 -11.57 4.24
CA ILE A 192 -3.31 -12.64 3.58
C ILE A 192 -4.25 -13.82 3.26
N TYR A 193 -4.16 -14.33 2.03
CA TYR A 193 -5.05 -15.37 1.53
C TYR A 193 -4.27 -16.53 0.87
N TYR A 194 -4.61 -17.76 1.24
CA TYR A 194 -4.30 -18.96 0.44
C TYR A 194 -5.43 -19.18 -0.57
N LEU A 195 -5.60 -18.24 -1.50
CA LEU A 195 -6.71 -18.21 -2.43
C LEU A 195 -6.21 -18.06 -3.86
N TYR A 196 -6.73 -18.88 -4.78
CA TYR A 196 -6.54 -18.66 -6.21
C TYR A 196 -7.58 -17.67 -6.73
N LEU A 197 -7.15 -16.62 -7.46
CA LEU A 197 -8.01 -15.66 -8.14
C LEU A 197 -7.71 -15.65 -9.66
N PRO A 198 -8.73 -15.76 -10.53
CA PRO A 198 -8.57 -15.57 -11.97
C PRO A 198 -8.18 -14.13 -12.36
N GLU A 199 -7.37 -13.97 -13.42
CA GLU A 199 -6.77 -12.70 -13.88
C GLU A 199 -7.79 -11.57 -14.11
N ASN A 200 -8.96 -11.89 -14.68
CA ASN A 200 -10.00 -10.93 -15.00
C ASN A 200 -10.69 -10.29 -13.77
N ILE A 201 -10.54 -10.89 -12.59
CA ILE A 201 -11.07 -10.36 -11.32
C ILE A 201 -10.06 -9.39 -10.68
N TYR A 202 -8.77 -9.55 -10.97
CA TYR A 202 -7.70 -8.72 -10.42
C TYR A 202 -7.68 -7.30 -10.99
N THR A 203 -7.86 -7.15 -12.31
CA THR A 203 -7.66 -5.89 -13.05
C THR A 203 -8.75 -4.82 -12.86
N GLN A 204 -9.89 -5.13 -12.24
CA GLN A 204 -11.03 -4.20 -12.17
C GLN A 204 -11.04 -3.27 -10.94
N SER A 205 -10.05 -3.33 -10.05
CA SER A 205 -10.14 -2.74 -8.70
C SER A 205 -9.33 -1.45 -8.45
N GLU A 206 -8.74 -0.82 -9.46
CA GLU A 206 -7.75 0.28 -9.30
C GLU A 206 -8.22 1.72 -9.67
N THR A 207 -9.44 2.16 -9.33
CA THR A 207 -9.83 3.56 -9.64
C THR A 207 -10.49 4.31 -8.47
N PRO A 208 -9.79 5.27 -7.84
CA PRO A 208 -10.40 6.24 -6.93
C PRO A 208 -10.84 7.51 -7.70
N GLN A 209 -12.05 8.00 -7.42
CA GLN A 209 -12.54 9.34 -7.77
C GLN A 209 -12.44 10.25 -6.53
N ASN A 210 -11.96 11.48 -6.70
CA ASN A 210 -12.21 12.56 -5.75
C ASN A 210 -12.32 13.91 -6.49
N GLU A 211 -13.39 14.65 -6.18
CA GLU A 211 -13.61 16.05 -6.55
C GLU A 211 -13.51 16.91 -5.28
N THR A 212 -12.83 18.05 -5.37
CA THR A 212 -12.87 19.08 -4.30
C THR A 212 -13.21 20.43 -4.89
N LYS A 213 -14.10 21.15 -4.20
CA LYS A 213 -14.77 22.40 -4.61
C LYS A 213 -14.02 23.61 -4.04
N VAL A 214 -13.76 24.63 -4.87
CA VAL A 214 -12.99 25.84 -4.51
C VAL A 214 -13.92 26.99 -4.07
N LEU A 215 -13.47 27.80 -3.10
CA LEU A 215 -14.10 29.04 -2.61
C LEU A 215 -13.51 30.25 -3.35
N ASN A 216 -14.37 31.17 -3.85
CA ASN A 216 -13.96 32.41 -4.53
C ASN A 216 -13.53 33.50 -3.52
N ILE A 217 -12.38 34.13 -3.75
CA ILE A 217 -11.87 35.27 -2.98
C ILE A 217 -11.62 36.44 -3.95
N THR A 218 -12.47 37.46 -3.90
CA THR A 218 -12.41 38.61 -4.80
C THR A 218 -11.44 39.69 -4.31
N SER A 219 -10.16 39.67 -4.72
CA SER A 219 -9.32 40.89 -4.74
C SER A 219 -8.09 40.72 -5.65
N VAL A 220 -8.02 41.51 -6.73
CA VAL A 220 -7.18 41.26 -7.94
C VAL A 220 -5.83 42.00 -7.95
N ARG A 221 -5.49 42.86 -6.98
CA ARG A 221 -4.24 43.66 -7.00
C ARG A 221 -3.66 43.93 -5.62
N GLY A 222 -2.32 43.89 -5.49
CA GLY A 222 -1.60 44.23 -4.26
C GLY A 222 -0.10 44.44 -4.45
N ASP A 223 0.59 44.99 -3.45
CA ASP A 223 2.05 45.09 -3.43
C ASP A 223 2.72 43.70 -3.47
N VAL A 224 2.03 42.70 -2.90
CA VAL A 224 2.36 41.28 -2.98
C VAL A 224 1.18 40.56 -3.62
N LEU A 225 1.45 39.70 -4.61
CA LEU A 225 0.43 38.94 -5.32
C LEU A 225 0.58 37.46 -5.02
N VAL A 226 -0.51 36.80 -4.65
CA VAL A 226 -0.59 35.35 -4.52
C VAL A 226 -1.22 34.79 -5.80
N ASP A 227 -0.53 33.84 -6.43
CA ASP A 227 -1.12 33.09 -7.54
C ASP A 227 -2.18 32.12 -6.99
N ALA A 228 -3.42 32.27 -7.41
CA ALA A 228 -4.51 31.30 -7.17
C ALA A 228 -4.96 30.62 -8.48
N SER A 229 -4.47 31.08 -9.63
CA SER A 229 -4.84 30.61 -10.96
C SER A 229 -4.32 29.20 -11.26
N HIS A 230 -3.21 28.83 -10.64
CA HIS A 230 -2.63 27.48 -10.71
C HIS A 230 -3.06 26.58 -9.54
N GLY A 231 -4.11 26.98 -8.82
CA GLY A 231 -4.55 26.36 -7.58
C GLY A 231 -3.55 26.57 -6.44
N ASN A 232 -4.00 26.36 -5.21
CA ASN A 232 -3.14 26.35 -4.03
C ASN A 232 -3.58 25.17 -3.17
N ALA A 233 -2.69 24.20 -2.98
CA ALA A 233 -2.95 23.04 -2.13
C ALA A 233 -2.81 23.37 -0.63
N VAL A 234 -2.30 24.56 -0.28
CA VAL A 234 -2.25 25.06 1.09
C VAL A 234 -3.57 25.72 1.50
N GLY A 235 -3.95 25.53 2.76
CA GLY A 235 -5.13 26.17 3.34
C GLY A 235 -5.01 27.70 3.35
N PRO A 236 -6.07 28.47 3.00
CA PRO A 236 -6.02 29.94 2.99
C PRO A 236 -5.59 30.58 4.32
N TRP A 237 -5.86 29.92 5.45
CA TRP A 237 -5.46 30.37 6.78
C TRP A 237 -3.94 30.32 7.03
N ILE A 238 -3.18 29.49 6.31
CA ILE A 238 -1.70 29.50 6.39
C ILE A 238 -1.18 30.84 5.84
N LEU A 239 -1.79 31.31 4.76
CA LEU A 239 -1.45 32.60 4.16
C LEU A 239 -2.04 33.79 4.92
N ASP A 240 -3.00 33.59 5.82
CA ASP A 240 -3.58 34.68 6.64
C ASP A 240 -2.55 35.29 7.59
N VAL A 241 -1.74 34.46 8.26
CA VAL A 241 -0.65 34.95 9.12
C VAL A 241 0.38 35.73 8.32
N PHE A 242 0.76 35.21 7.14
CA PHE A 242 1.66 35.89 6.21
C PHE A 242 1.08 37.23 5.75
N THR A 243 -0.21 37.25 5.40
CA THR A 243 -0.94 38.43 4.96
C THR A 243 -1.01 39.48 6.07
N ARG A 244 -1.29 39.06 7.32
CA ARG A 244 -1.29 39.93 8.49
C ARG A 244 0.06 40.61 8.68
N LEU A 245 1.16 39.86 8.62
CA LEU A 245 2.51 40.40 8.79
C LEU A 245 2.87 41.41 7.70
N LEU A 246 2.53 41.14 6.44
CA LEU A 246 2.72 42.10 5.35
C LEU A 246 1.87 43.36 5.53
N THR A 247 0.64 43.20 6.01
CA THR A 247 -0.27 44.33 6.28
C THR A 247 0.24 45.22 7.42
N GLU A 248 0.88 44.64 8.44
CA GLU A 248 1.53 45.39 9.53
C GLU A 248 2.68 46.29 9.01
N GLU A 249 3.35 45.87 7.95
CA GLU A 249 4.37 46.64 7.22
C GLU A 249 3.76 47.59 6.15
N GLY A 250 2.43 47.69 6.07
CA GLY A 250 1.71 48.54 5.14
C GLY A 250 1.67 48.03 3.70
N LEU A 251 1.93 46.75 3.47
CA LEU A 251 1.84 46.09 2.17
C LEU A 251 0.48 45.42 1.99
N TYR A 252 -0.13 45.57 0.82
CA TYR A 252 -1.40 44.90 0.49
C TYR A 252 -1.16 43.58 -0.26
N VAL A 253 -1.89 42.53 0.12
CA VAL A 253 -1.83 41.21 -0.54
C VAL A 253 -3.04 41.01 -1.46
N GLY A 254 -2.78 40.81 -2.75
CA GLY A 254 -3.78 40.45 -3.76
C GLY A 254 -3.77 38.96 -4.11
N TYR A 255 -4.86 38.45 -4.68
CA TYR A 255 -5.00 37.08 -5.16
C TYR A 255 -5.41 37.08 -6.64
N ALA A 256 -4.62 36.44 -7.50
CA ALA A 256 -4.93 36.32 -8.92
C ALA A 256 -5.57 34.96 -9.22
N GLU A 257 -6.88 34.94 -9.51
CA GLU A 257 -7.63 33.70 -9.78
C GLU A 257 -7.50 33.20 -11.24
N SER A 258 -6.90 34.01 -12.12
CA SER A 258 -6.63 33.63 -13.52
C SER A 258 -5.25 34.11 -13.98
N TRP A 259 -4.64 33.37 -14.91
CA TRP A 259 -3.36 33.76 -15.49
C TRP A 259 -3.42 35.18 -16.09
N ALA A 260 -4.47 35.52 -16.84
CA ALA A 260 -4.62 36.86 -17.43
C ALA A 260 -4.60 37.98 -16.38
N SER A 261 -5.25 37.76 -15.23
CA SER A 261 -5.23 38.73 -14.12
C SER A 261 -3.87 38.81 -13.42
N LEU A 262 -3.16 37.69 -13.33
CA LEU A 262 -1.81 37.63 -12.77
C LEU A 262 -0.85 38.41 -13.67
N GLU A 263 -0.87 38.12 -14.97
CA GLU A 263 -0.02 38.74 -15.98
C GLU A 263 -0.20 40.26 -16.03
N GLU A 264 -1.45 40.74 -15.98
CA GLU A 264 -1.75 42.17 -15.95
C GLU A 264 -1.19 42.84 -14.67
N ALA A 265 -1.29 42.18 -13.52
CA ALA A 265 -0.90 42.73 -12.23
C ALA A 265 0.62 42.61 -11.92
N LEU A 266 1.34 41.71 -12.59
CA LEU A 266 2.76 41.45 -12.32
C LEU A 266 3.62 42.72 -12.38
N ASN A 267 3.38 43.57 -13.38
CA ASN A 267 4.19 44.80 -13.55
C ASN A 267 4.03 45.81 -12.41
N ASP A 268 2.91 45.78 -11.69
CA ASP A 268 2.62 46.69 -10.58
C ASP A 268 2.90 46.05 -9.20
N THR A 269 3.38 44.80 -9.19
CA THR A 269 3.59 44.00 -7.97
C THR A 269 5.07 43.90 -7.62
N ARG A 270 5.41 43.92 -6.32
CA ARG A 270 6.79 43.79 -5.82
C ARG A 270 7.20 42.34 -5.59
N ALA A 271 6.29 41.50 -5.12
CA ALA A 271 6.54 40.09 -4.86
C ALA A 271 5.41 39.19 -5.36
N LEU A 272 5.76 38.03 -5.91
CA LEU A 272 4.83 36.98 -6.33
C LEU A 272 5.01 35.78 -5.42
N VAL A 273 3.90 35.30 -4.84
CA VAL A 273 3.83 34.10 -4.01
C VAL A 273 3.15 32.99 -4.79
N ILE A 274 3.84 31.88 -4.95
CA ILE A 274 3.32 30.63 -5.52
C ILE A 274 3.34 29.59 -4.42
N ALA A 275 2.16 29.10 -4.02
CA ALA A 275 2.00 28.29 -2.82
C ALA A 275 1.38 26.92 -3.13
N CYS A 276 2.24 25.92 -3.34
CA CYS A 276 1.85 24.53 -3.64
C CYS A 276 0.84 24.46 -4.80
N PRO A 277 1.26 24.85 -6.02
CA PRO A 277 0.38 24.87 -7.17
C PRO A 277 -0.08 23.44 -7.50
N SER A 278 -1.35 23.31 -7.90
CA SER A 278 -1.92 22.04 -8.33
C SER A 278 -1.98 21.90 -9.86
N VAL A 279 -1.67 22.97 -10.59
CA VAL A 279 -1.67 23.05 -12.05
C VAL A 279 -0.28 23.43 -12.54
N TYR A 280 0.20 22.75 -13.58
CA TYR A 280 1.51 23.00 -14.20
C TYR A 280 1.53 24.36 -14.89
N TYR A 281 2.65 25.06 -14.75
CA TYR A 281 2.95 26.24 -15.55
C TYR A 281 3.54 25.84 -16.89
N SER A 282 3.13 26.54 -17.94
CA SER A 282 3.72 26.47 -19.26
C SER A 282 5.06 27.21 -19.34
N ASN A 283 5.84 26.92 -20.38
CA ASN A 283 7.08 27.64 -20.63
C ASN A 283 6.85 29.13 -20.91
N GLU A 284 5.72 29.51 -21.51
CA GLU A 284 5.38 30.91 -21.76
C GLU A 284 5.13 31.66 -20.44
N GLU A 285 4.38 31.05 -19.52
CA GLU A 285 4.14 31.58 -18.18
C GLU A 285 5.43 31.73 -17.38
N TYR A 286 6.30 30.71 -17.45
CA TYR A 286 7.66 30.79 -16.90
C TYR A 286 8.43 31.98 -17.44
N GLU A 287 8.50 32.18 -18.76
CA GLU A 287 9.27 33.28 -19.36
C GLU A 287 8.76 34.65 -18.93
N THR A 288 7.44 34.81 -18.78
CA THR A 288 6.82 36.03 -18.26
C THR A 288 7.23 36.30 -16.81
N ILE A 289 7.12 35.28 -15.93
CA ILE A 289 7.55 35.40 -14.53
C ILE A 289 9.06 35.68 -14.46
N ASN A 290 9.88 34.96 -15.23
CA ASN A 290 11.32 35.12 -15.29
C ASN A 290 11.72 36.52 -15.75
N THR A 291 11.06 37.07 -16.77
CA THR A 291 11.30 38.45 -17.24
C THR A 291 10.97 39.47 -16.15
N TRP A 292 9.93 39.24 -15.35
CA TRP A 292 9.60 40.08 -14.20
C TRP A 292 10.63 39.96 -13.06
N VAL A 293 11.03 38.73 -12.70
CA VAL A 293 12.10 38.49 -11.69
C VAL A 293 13.40 39.18 -12.11
N ASN A 294 13.80 39.08 -13.37
CA ASN A 294 15.00 39.72 -13.91
C ASN A 294 14.95 41.26 -13.86
N ARG A 295 13.76 41.85 -13.78
CA ARG A 295 13.56 43.31 -13.59
C ARG A 295 13.57 43.73 -12.12
N GLY A 296 13.81 42.80 -11.18
CA GLY A 296 13.89 43.05 -9.74
C GLY A 296 12.67 42.58 -8.94
N GLY A 297 11.74 41.85 -9.57
CA GLY A 297 10.63 41.21 -8.86
C GLY A 297 11.09 40.13 -7.90
N THR A 298 10.42 40.00 -6.74
CA THR A 298 10.74 38.97 -5.73
C THR A 298 9.82 37.76 -5.86
N LEU A 299 10.36 36.60 -6.24
CA LEU A 299 9.60 35.35 -6.30
C LEU A 299 9.71 34.57 -4.99
N ILE A 300 8.56 34.21 -4.41
CA ILE A 300 8.44 33.37 -3.21
C ILE A 300 7.75 32.07 -3.62
N LEU A 301 8.46 30.95 -3.45
CA LEU A 301 7.94 29.62 -3.68
C LEU A 301 7.72 28.94 -2.34
N LEU A 302 6.49 28.49 -2.07
CA LEU A 302 6.14 27.75 -0.86
C LEU A 302 5.71 26.34 -1.27
N GLY A 303 6.51 25.34 -0.90
CA GLY A 303 6.21 23.92 -1.12
C GLY A 303 5.81 23.22 0.18
N ASP A 304 4.90 22.25 0.07
CA ASP A 304 4.43 21.41 1.17
C ASP A 304 4.66 19.95 0.78
N ALA A 305 5.46 19.26 1.59
CA ALA A 305 5.82 17.87 1.36
C ALA A 305 4.60 16.93 1.38
N SER A 306 3.54 17.32 2.11
CA SER A 306 2.27 16.60 2.16
C SER A 306 1.46 16.71 0.87
N SER A 307 1.43 17.91 0.26
CA SER A 307 0.62 18.17 -0.94
C SER A 307 1.22 17.58 -2.22
N ASP A 308 2.55 17.69 -2.39
CA ASP A 308 3.20 17.17 -3.60
C ASP A 308 3.10 15.64 -3.64
N PHE A 309 3.29 14.94 -2.52
CA PHE A 309 3.13 13.47 -2.49
C PHE A 309 1.72 12.99 -2.86
N LEU A 310 0.68 13.79 -2.57
CA LEU A 310 -0.72 13.48 -2.88
C LEU A 310 -1.07 13.65 -4.38
N SER A 311 -0.30 14.43 -5.14
CA SER A 311 -0.68 14.86 -6.49
C SER A 311 -0.02 14.06 -7.64
N VAL A 312 0.99 13.23 -7.39
CA VAL A 312 1.84 12.69 -8.46
C VAL A 312 1.64 11.20 -8.71
N ARG A 313 0.83 10.88 -9.75
CA ARG A 313 1.12 9.73 -10.62
C ARG A 313 2.24 10.04 -11.64
N THR A 314 2.90 11.19 -11.52
CA THR A 314 3.92 11.71 -12.46
C THR A 314 5.24 12.00 -11.73
N LEU A 315 6.37 12.03 -12.44
CA LEU A 315 7.69 12.17 -11.83
C LEU A 315 8.03 13.60 -11.36
N GLN A 316 7.31 14.61 -11.86
CA GLN A 316 7.47 16.02 -11.50
C GLN A 316 6.12 16.58 -11.06
N GLY A 317 6.08 17.22 -9.89
CA GLY A 317 4.92 17.98 -9.42
C GLY A 317 4.84 19.37 -10.09
N PRO A 318 3.69 20.05 -10.03
CA PRO A 318 3.50 21.36 -10.66
C PRO A 318 4.49 22.44 -10.19
N MET A 319 4.94 22.41 -8.92
CA MET A 319 5.96 23.35 -8.43
C MET A 319 7.26 23.27 -9.26
N ASN A 320 7.68 22.05 -9.61
CA ASN A 320 8.91 21.82 -10.36
C ASN A 320 8.82 22.23 -11.83
N SER A 321 7.62 22.48 -12.38
CA SER A 321 7.50 23.07 -13.72
C SER A 321 8.03 24.51 -13.79
N LEU A 322 8.20 25.16 -12.63
CA LEU A 322 8.80 26.48 -12.49
C LEU A 322 10.16 26.41 -11.81
N SER A 323 10.23 25.81 -10.62
CA SER A 323 11.40 25.90 -9.75
C SER A 323 12.67 25.33 -10.40
N ASP A 324 12.55 24.28 -11.23
CA ASP A 324 13.67 23.61 -11.89
C ASP A 324 14.43 24.58 -12.83
N HIS A 325 13.76 25.56 -13.42
CA HIS A 325 14.39 26.58 -14.28
C HIS A 325 15.36 27.47 -13.50
N TRP A 326 15.12 27.68 -12.21
CA TRP A 326 16.04 28.38 -11.30
C TRP A 326 16.99 27.43 -10.55
N GLY A 327 17.01 26.14 -10.92
CA GLY A 327 17.86 25.13 -10.29
C GLY A 327 17.45 24.81 -8.85
N ILE A 328 16.15 24.91 -8.55
CA ILE A 328 15.53 24.52 -7.28
C ILE A 328 14.57 23.37 -7.57
N HIS A 329 14.75 22.23 -6.92
CA HIS A 329 13.93 21.04 -7.14
C HIS A 329 13.30 20.58 -5.82
N TYR A 330 11.98 20.52 -5.78
CA TYR A 330 11.23 19.96 -4.66
C TYR A 330 11.12 18.44 -4.86
N GLY A 331 11.78 17.68 -4.00
CA GLY A 331 11.80 16.22 -4.10
C GLY A 331 10.59 15.57 -3.42
N ASN A 332 10.14 14.46 -3.99
CA ASN A 332 9.08 13.64 -3.40
C ASN A 332 9.59 12.86 -2.17
N GLY A 333 8.77 12.77 -1.12
CA GLY A 333 9.02 11.95 0.06
C GLY A 333 9.02 12.76 1.36
N TYR A 334 9.20 12.06 2.47
CA TYR A 334 9.22 12.64 3.81
C TYR A 334 10.48 12.23 4.53
N LEU A 335 11.03 13.17 5.27
CA LEU A 335 12.08 12.90 6.23
C LEU A 335 11.44 12.36 7.52
N TYR A 336 11.95 11.23 8.00
CA TYR A 336 11.49 10.58 9.23
C TYR A 336 12.67 10.34 10.17
N ASN A 337 12.40 10.34 11.48
CA ASN A 337 13.36 9.96 12.51
C ASN A 337 12.76 8.89 13.42
N MET A 338 13.26 7.67 13.28
CA MET A 338 12.77 6.49 14.00
C MET A 338 13.47 6.24 15.34
N GLU A 339 14.56 6.95 15.64
CA GLU A 339 15.43 6.64 16.79
C GLU A 339 15.23 7.58 17.97
N THR A 340 15.09 8.88 17.73
CA THR A 340 15.17 9.89 18.80
C THR A 340 13.82 10.44 19.27
N ASN A 341 12.68 9.99 18.72
CA ASN A 341 11.36 10.44 19.17
C ASN A 341 10.30 9.33 19.17
N TYR A 342 10.01 8.81 20.37
CA TYR A 342 8.98 7.79 20.62
C TYR A 342 7.58 8.41 20.48
N GLY A 343 6.99 8.32 19.28
CA GLY A 343 5.57 8.67 19.07
C GLY A 343 5.28 9.75 18.02
N PHE A 344 6.29 10.44 17.51
CA PHE A 344 6.14 11.43 16.43
C PHE A 344 7.31 11.36 15.46
N TYR A 345 7.52 10.16 14.90
CA TYR A 345 8.60 9.86 13.96
C TYR A 345 8.61 10.74 12.68
N ARG A 346 7.52 11.51 12.47
CA ARG A 346 7.33 12.49 11.39
C ARG A 346 7.86 13.88 11.72
N ASN A 347 8.01 14.19 13.00
CA ASN A 347 8.46 15.50 13.44
C ASN A 347 9.99 15.54 13.42
N ILE A 348 10.53 16.45 12.62
CA ILE A 348 11.98 16.70 12.59
C ILE A 348 12.26 17.86 13.51
N ILE A 349 13.11 17.61 14.50
CA ILE A 349 13.54 18.63 15.43
C ILE A 349 14.94 19.07 15.03
N VAL A 350 15.09 20.36 14.75
CA VAL A 350 16.38 20.99 14.51
C VAL A 350 16.73 21.82 15.74
N ASN A 351 17.76 21.37 16.46
CA ASN A 351 18.24 21.99 17.72
C ASN A 351 19.49 22.87 17.53
N ASP A 352 20.10 22.84 16.34
CA ASP A 352 21.26 23.69 16.00
C ASP A 352 20.82 24.80 15.04
N VAL A 353 19.94 25.67 15.54
CA VAL A 353 19.43 26.82 14.78
C VAL A 353 20.41 27.97 14.95
N ARG A 354 21.06 28.37 13.86
CA ARG A 354 21.97 29.52 13.87
C ARG A 354 21.17 30.82 13.85
N ASP A 355 21.58 31.78 14.67
CA ASP A 355 21.02 33.14 14.61
C ASP A 355 21.20 33.72 13.20
N GLY A 356 20.11 34.26 12.68
CA GLY A 356 20.01 34.85 11.36
C GLY A 356 18.77 35.72 11.28
N PHE A 357 18.59 36.41 10.16
CA PHE A 357 17.49 37.36 9.98
C PHE A 357 16.09 36.76 10.28
N ILE A 358 15.90 35.46 9.99
CA ILE A 358 14.63 34.74 10.22
C ILE A 358 14.64 33.80 11.43
N SER A 359 15.76 33.69 12.14
CA SER A 359 15.98 32.70 13.20
C SER A 359 16.56 33.27 14.48
N GLU A 360 16.64 34.61 14.60
CA GLU A 360 17.13 35.29 15.80
C GLU A 360 16.28 34.90 17.03
N GLY A 361 16.93 34.35 18.05
CA GLY A 361 16.26 33.93 19.29
C GLY A 361 15.44 32.64 19.17
N VAL A 362 15.56 31.91 18.06
CA VAL A 362 14.94 30.59 17.88
C VAL A 362 15.96 29.52 18.27
N GLU A 363 15.70 28.80 19.37
CA GLU A 363 16.59 27.74 19.86
C GLU A 363 16.25 26.35 19.27
N GLU A 364 14.98 26.14 18.89
CA GLU A 364 14.47 24.88 18.39
C GLU A 364 13.45 25.12 17.27
N LEU A 365 13.55 24.33 16.20
CA LEU A 365 12.55 24.26 15.13
C LEU A 365 11.97 22.84 15.06
N VAL A 366 10.65 22.74 15.07
CA VAL A 366 9.93 21.47 14.89
C VAL A 366 9.18 21.52 13.57
N PHE A 367 9.59 20.68 12.62
CA PHE A 367 8.92 20.49 11.35
C PHE A 367 7.97 19.31 11.47
N TYR A 368 6.65 19.56 11.42
CA TYR A 368 5.62 18.53 11.52
C TYR A 368 5.57 17.59 10.31
N THR A 369 5.95 18.11 9.13
CA THR A 369 6.26 17.37 7.90
C THR A 369 7.41 18.08 7.19
N ALA A 370 8.31 17.32 6.55
CA ALA A 370 9.37 17.92 5.72
C ALA A 370 9.75 17.02 4.56
N GLY A 371 10.06 17.65 3.42
CA GLY A 371 10.54 17.00 2.20
C GLY A 371 11.85 17.66 1.74
N PRO A 372 12.66 16.96 0.93
CA PRO A 372 13.93 17.50 0.46
C PRO A 372 13.73 18.58 -0.60
N VAL A 373 14.48 19.68 -0.49
CA VAL A 373 14.64 20.68 -1.55
C VAL A 373 16.09 20.68 -2.00
N TYR A 374 16.33 20.38 -3.27
CA TYR A 374 17.65 20.37 -3.88
C TYR A 374 17.89 21.69 -4.59
N SER A 375 19.07 22.30 -4.42
CA SER A 375 19.42 23.54 -5.12
C SER A 375 20.83 23.52 -5.67
N LYS A 376 21.01 24.11 -6.86
CA LYS A 376 22.32 24.28 -7.52
C LYS A 376 23.14 25.40 -6.88
N SER A 377 22.49 26.44 -6.36
CA SER A 377 23.15 27.41 -5.51
C SER A 377 23.29 26.80 -4.11
N ARG A 378 24.38 27.08 -3.39
CA ARG A 378 24.47 26.76 -1.96
C ARG A 378 23.46 27.63 -1.23
N GLY A 379 22.18 27.25 -1.27
CA GLY A 379 21.15 27.85 -0.44
C GLY A 379 21.53 27.71 1.03
N TYR A 380 21.04 28.63 1.86
CA TYR A 380 21.14 28.53 3.31
C TYR A 380 20.16 27.47 3.83
N MET A 381 20.40 26.20 3.50
CA MET A 381 19.83 25.08 4.23
C MET A 381 20.77 23.88 4.06
N SER A 382 21.50 23.58 5.14
CA SER A 382 22.33 22.40 5.28
C SER A 382 21.69 21.58 6.40
N ALA A 383 21.03 20.47 6.06
CA ALA A 383 20.91 19.39 7.03
C ALA A 383 22.32 18.83 7.24
N PRO A 384 22.74 18.50 8.47
CA PRO A 384 23.97 17.74 8.64
C PRO A 384 23.82 16.40 7.92
N ASP A 385 24.82 16.04 7.10
CA ASP A 385 25.00 14.65 6.69
C ASP A 385 25.27 13.82 7.94
N THR A 386 24.23 13.25 8.53
CA THR A 386 24.36 12.21 9.56
C THR A 386 23.52 11.01 9.16
N THR A 387 24.25 10.02 8.62
CA THR A 387 24.08 8.56 8.74
C THR A 387 22.71 7.99 9.04
#